data_AF-A0AAW0BV05-F1
#
_entry.id   AF-A0AAW0BV05-F1
#
_cell.length_a   1.000
_cell.length_b   1.000
_cell.length_c   1.000
_cell.angle_alpha   90.00
_cell.angle_beta   90.00
_cell.angle_gamma   90.00
#
_symmetry.space_group_name_H-M   'P 1'
#
loop_
_entity.id
_entity.type
_entity.pdbx_description
1 polymer ?
#
loop_
_entity_poly.entity_id
_entity_poly.type
_entity_poly.pdbx_seq_one_letter_code
_entity_poly.pdbx_strand_id
1 'polypeptide(L)'
;MATETDPLSSAPPSLMRAIFLHTFSGAIEDVLEKVGKLVKEEAASHNSAKGTTSRRRDTILEHLQELVKWASVIASVNDFAKAAVDTFAKLLEYEVTRKKNSIEFVVVYHGFASTLSLVRYLKRTDLESSSGDEIDGFFDRFKETMEEFWTLAQVYVQAPRFARFIKAMSFEQKLKDIVKQNDDIQKSISLILQGYTAVSATEIKIDIKEIKSILSVIETFHDPTTGPEKKALKEAGDFETILNASDPAS
;
A
#
# COMPACT_ATOMS: atom_id res chain seq x y z
N MET A 1 -5.17 10.30 54.57
CA MET A 1 -4.78 9.64 53.31
C MET A 1 -5.73 10.12 52.24
N ALA A 2 -5.30 11.07 51.40
CA ALA A 2 -6.07 11.47 50.23
C ALA A 2 -5.80 10.42 49.15
N THR A 3 -6.82 9.66 48.77
CA THR A 3 -6.78 8.79 47.61
C THR A 3 -6.69 9.67 46.38
N GLU A 4 -5.54 9.63 45.73
CA GLU A 4 -5.28 10.23 44.42
C GLU A 4 -6.26 9.58 43.43
N THR A 5 -7.38 10.24 43.17
CA THR A 5 -8.33 9.79 42.16
C THR A 5 -7.68 10.03 40.80
N ASP A 6 -7.28 8.94 40.16
CA ASP A 6 -6.69 8.94 38.82
C ASP A 6 -7.59 9.77 37.88
N PRO A 7 -7.10 10.89 37.32
CA PRO A 7 -7.92 11.82 36.55
C PRO A 7 -8.54 11.20 35.28
N LEU A 8 -8.04 10.04 34.85
CA LEU A 8 -8.61 9.23 33.76
C LEU A 8 -9.86 8.44 34.17
N SER A 9 -10.08 8.18 35.47
CA SER A 9 -11.21 7.39 35.96
C SER A 9 -12.53 8.16 36.01
N SER A 10 -12.51 9.50 35.97
CA SER A 10 -13.71 10.36 36.04
C SER A 10 -14.03 11.08 34.73
N ALA A 11 -13.29 10.81 33.65
CA ALA A 11 -13.49 11.46 32.37
C ALA A 11 -14.79 11.00 31.69
N PRO A 12 -15.56 11.91 31.05
CA PRO A 12 -16.73 11.53 30.27
C PRO A 12 -16.38 10.51 29.17
N PRO A 13 -17.24 9.52 28.88
CA PRO A 13 -16.98 8.51 27.84
C PRO A 13 -16.68 9.10 26.45
N SER A 14 -17.23 10.28 26.14
CA SER A 14 -16.94 11.02 24.91
C SER A 14 -15.52 11.57 24.86
N LEU A 15 -15.00 12.05 26.00
CA LEU A 15 -13.64 12.58 26.14
C LEU A 15 -12.61 11.44 26.11
N MET A 16 -12.91 10.30 26.75
CA MET A 16 -12.10 9.09 26.65
C MET A 16 -12.02 8.58 25.21
N ARG A 17 -13.14 8.56 24.47
CA ARG A 17 -13.15 8.20 23.04
C ARG A 17 -12.34 9.17 22.18
N ALA A 18 -12.39 10.46 22.47
CA ALA A 18 -11.63 11.46 21.71
C ALA A 18 -10.11 11.33 21.93
N ILE A 19 -9.67 11.15 23.18
CA ILE A 19 -8.26 10.89 23.52
C ILE A 19 -7.79 9.57 22.89
N PHE A 20 -8.64 8.54 22.95
CA PHE A 20 -8.39 7.23 22.35
C PHE A 20 -8.17 7.36 20.84
N LEU A 21 -9.10 7.97 20.10
CA LEU A 21 -8.98 8.16 18.65
C LEU A 21 -7.77 9.02 18.26
N HIS A 22 -7.50 10.10 19.00
CA HIS A 22 -6.32 10.95 18.76
C HIS A 22 -5.00 10.16 18.86
N THR A 23 -4.90 9.27 19.85
CA THR A 23 -3.70 8.45 20.05
C THR A 23 -3.46 7.50 18.86
N PHE A 24 -4.51 6.86 18.33
CA PHE A 24 -4.36 5.98 17.17
C PHE A 24 -4.13 6.74 15.87
N SER A 25 -4.74 7.91 15.70
CA SER A 25 -4.48 8.76 14.53
C SER A 25 -3.01 9.18 14.45
N GLY A 26 -2.38 9.51 15.59
CA GLY A 26 -0.95 9.79 15.67
C GLY A 26 -0.08 8.55 15.40
N ALA A 27 -0.46 7.39 15.94
CA ALA A 27 0.27 6.14 15.69
C ALA A 27 0.27 5.74 14.20
N ILE A 28 -0.85 5.95 13.48
CA ILE A 28 -0.93 5.72 12.04
C ILE A 28 0.03 6.64 11.28
N GLU A 29 0.11 7.93 11.67
CA GLU A 29 1.02 8.89 11.06
C GLU A 29 2.48 8.49 11.21
N ASP A 30 2.89 8.19 12.45
CA ASP A 30 4.26 7.81 12.78
C ASP A 30 4.70 6.56 12.01
N VAL A 31 3.79 5.59 11.86
CA VAL A 31 4.07 4.37 11.11
C VAL A 31 4.17 4.66 9.61
N LEU A 32 3.26 5.47 9.07
CA LEU A 32 3.30 5.83 7.65
C LEU A 32 4.58 6.59 7.29
N GLU A 33 5.01 7.55 8.10
CA GLU A 33 6.27 8.28 7.88
C GLU A 33 7.48 7.34 7.89
N LYS A 34 7.54 6.41 8.86
CA LYS A 34 8.61 5.40 8.93
C LYS A 34 8.63 4.53 7.68
N VAL A 35 7.46 4.05 7.24
CA VAL A 35 7.34 3.24 6.02
C VAL A 35 7.77 4.05 4.80
N GLY A 36 7.30 5.28 4.64
CA GLY A 36 7.65 6.15 3.53
C GLY A 36 9.16 6.40 3.43
N LYS A 37 9.85 6.56 4.57
CA LYS A 37 11.31 6.64 4.63
C LYS A 37 11.98 5.34 4.18
N LEU A 38 11.56 4.20 4.72
CA LEU A 38 12.13 2.89 4.38
C LEU A 38 11.91 2.53 2.91
N VAL A 39 10.75 2.87 2.33
CA VAL A 39 10.45 2.65 0.90
C VAL A 39 11.38 3.49 0.03
N LYS A 40 11.62 4.76 0.37
CA LYS A 40 12.57 5.63 -0.36
C LYS A 40 14.00 5.09 -0.29
N GLU A 41 14.43 4.64 0.89
CA GLU A 41 15.75 4.01 1.07
C GLU A 41 15.88 2.71 0.29
N GLU A 42 14.82 1.89 0.27
CA GLU A 42 14.76 0.64 -0.47
C GLU A 42 14.86 0.90 -1.97
N ALA A 43 14.09 1.86 -2.49
CA ALA A 43 14.13 2.27 -3.90
C ALA A 43 15.50 2.82 -4.31
N ALA A 44 16.11 3.67 -3.48
CA ALA A 44 17.46 4.17 -3.73
C ALA A 44 18.49 3.03 -3.74
N SER A 45 18.35 2.07 -2.82
CA SER A 45 19.27 0.93 -2.73
C SER A 45 19.04 -0.14 -3.81
N HIS A 46 17.85 -0.24 -4.39
CA HIS A 46 17.59 -1.12 -5.53
C HIS A 46 18.50 -0.78 -6.71
N ASN A 47 18.78 0.51 -6.90
CA ASN A 47 19.64 1.03 -7.96
C ASN A 47 21.14 0.93 -7.62
N SER A 48 21.50 0.62 -6.36
CA SER A 48 22.89 0.50 -5.92
C SER A 48 23.13 -0.89 -5.32
N ALA A 49 23.85 -1.78 -6.02
CA ALA A 49 24.01 -3.22 -5.75
C ALA A 49 24.55 -3.68 -4.35
N LYS A 50 24.01 -3.19 -3.22
CA LYS A 50 24.36 -3.56 -1.84
C LYS A 50 23.25 -4.37 -1.19
N GLY A 51 23.59 -5.60 -0.80
CA GLY A 51 22.67 -6.69 -0.44
C GLY A 51 22.01 -6.66 0.95
N THR A 52 21.39 -5.55 1.37
CA THR A 52 20.55 -5.47 2.60
C THR A 52 19.04 -5.37 2.33
N THR A 53 18.63 -5.54 1.07
CA THR A 53 17.30 -5.20 0.55
C THR A 53 16.15 -6.09 1.07
N SER A 54 16.40 -7.38 1.36
CA SER A 54 15.32 -8.26 1.84
C SER A 54 14.83 -7.87 3.24
N ARG A 55 15.76 -7.63 4.18
CA ARG A 55 15.40 -7.30 5.56
C ARG A 55 14.62 -6.00 5.66
N ARG A 56 14.96 -4.99 4.84
CA ARG A 56 14.23 -3.72 4.82
C ARG A 56 12.80 -3.90 4.34
N ARG A 57 12.56 -4.71 3.31
CA ARG A 57 11.22 -5.06 2.83
C ARG A 57 10.40 -5.77 3.90
N ASP A 58 11.01 -6.69 4.64
CA ASP A 58 10.33 -7.38 5.73
C ASP A 58 9.95 -6.40 6.86
N THR A 59 10.85 -5.50 7.25
CA THR A 59 10.56 -4.43 8.22
C THR A 59 9.47 -3.48 7.75
N ILE A 60 9.41 -3.16 6.45
CA ILE A 60 8.29 -2.37 5.90
C ILE A 60 6.97 -3.11 6.11
N LEU A 61 6.90 -4.39 5.77
CA LEU A 61 5.66 -5.17 5.92
C LEU A 61 5.25 -5.31 7.39
N GLU A 62 6.20 -5.46 8.32
CA GLU A 62 5.93 -5.47 9.77
C GLU A 62 5.29 -4.16 10.24
N HIS A 63 5.82 -3.02 9.80
CA HIS A 63 5.24 -1.71 10.09
C HIS A 63 3.85 -1.55 9.45
N LEU A 64 3.66 -2.02 8.23
CA LEU A 64 2.35 -2.00 7.58
C LEU A 64 1.31 -2.84 8.35
N GLN A 65 1.70 -3.98 8.92
CA GLN A 65 0.83 -4.77 9.81
C GLN A 65 0.49 -4.01 11.09
N GLU A 66 1.41 -3.20 11.62
CA GLU A 66 1.14 -2.32 12.75
C GLU A 66 0.12 -1.23 12.40
N LEU A 67 0.28 -0.58 11.24
CA LEU A 67 -0.69 0.41 10.74
C LEU A 67 -2.10 -0.19 10.63
N VAL A 68 -2.22 -1.41 10.09
CA VAL A 68 -3.50 -2.11 9.95
C VAL A 68 -4.17 -2.37 11.30
N LYS A 69 -3.40 -2.69 12.36
CA LYS A 69 -3.97 -2.87 13.70
C LYS A 69 -4.62 -1.58 14.20
N TRP A 70 -3.95 -0.44 14.01
CA TRP A 70 -4.50 0.86 14.39
C TRP A 70 -5.69 1.26 13.53
N ALA A 71 -5.61 1.06 12.22
CA ALA A 71 -6.72 1.31 11.29
C ALA A 71 -7.95 0.47 11.63
N SER A 72 -7.77 -0.80 12.04
CA SER A 72 -8.85 -1.69 12.46
C SER A 72 -9.56 -1.19 13.71
N VAL A 73 -8.80 -0.66 14.69
CA VAL A 73 -9.39 -0.03 15.89
C VAL A 73 -10.27 1.15 15.50
N ILE A 74 -9.83 2.00 14.57
CA ILE A 74 -10.62 3.15 14.12
C ILE A 74 -11.84 2.70 13.31
N ALA A 75 -11.68 1.74 12.39
CA ALA A 75 -12.76 1.18 11.59
C ALA A 75 -13.79 0.40 12.43
N SER A 76 -13.41 -0.11 13.61
CA SER A 76 -14.38 -0.73 14.54
C SER A 76 -15.40 0.27 15.11
N VAL A 77 -15.06 1.57 15.06
CA VAL A 77 -15.93 2.66 15.50
C VAL A 77 -16.69 3.27 14.32
N ASN A 78 -16.18 3.10 13.11
CA ASN A 78 -16.73 3.64 11.87
C ASN A 78 -16.62 2.61 10.73
N ASP A 79 -17.73 1.93 10.43
CA ASP A 79 -17.75 0.76 9.55
C ASP A 79 -17.33 1.04 8.09
N PHE A 80 -17.30 2.30 7.63
CA PHE A 80 -17.00 2.68 6.24
C PHE A 80 -15.72 2.03 5.67
N ALA A 81 -14.66 1.92 6.48
CA ALA A 81 -13.37 1.42 6.00
C ALA A 81 -13.12 -0.06 6.36
N LYS A 82 -14.04 -0.71 7.07
CA LYS A 82 -13.79 -2.01 7.70
C LYS A 82 -13.43 -3.10 6.68
N ALA A 83 -14.20 -3.18 5.59
CA ALA A 83 -13.94 -4.17 4.54
C ALA A 83 -12.58 -3.93 3.85
N ALA A 84 -12.19 -2.67 3.64
CA ALA A 84 -10.89 -2.30 3.09
C ALA A 84 -9.74 -2.65 4.05
N VAL A 85 -9.88 -2.35 5.35
CA VAL A 85 -8.90 -2.74 6.38
C VAL A 85 -8.69 -4.25 6.40
N ASP A 86 -9.78 -5.03 6.45
CA ASP A 86 -9.71 -6.49 6.50
C ASP A 86 -9.08 -7.08 5.24
N THR A 87 -9.33 -6.47 4.09
CA THR A 87 -8.73 -6.90 2.81
C THR A 87 -7.23 -6.62 2.82
N PHE A 88 -6.80 -5.43 3.23
CA PHE A 88 -5.38 -5.10 3.31
C PHE A 88 -4.63 -5.99 4.31
N ALA A 89 -5.25 -6.29 5.46
CA ALA A 89 -4.71 -7.21 6.46
C ALA A 89 -4.37 -8.59 5.85
N LYS A 90 -5.31 -9.17 5.10
CA LYS A 90 -5.12 -10.47 4.43
C LYS A 90 -3.99 -10.43 3.39
N LEU A 91 -3.86 -9.33 2.66
CA LEU A 91 -2.77 -9.19 1.69
C LEU A 91 -1.40 -9.14 2.38
N LEU A 92 -1.29 -8.40 3.48
CA LEU A 92 -0.06 -8.32 4.26
C LEU A 92 0.29 -9.65 4.93
N GLU A 93 -0.70 -10.37 5.47
CA GLU A 93 -0.48 -11.72 6.03
C GLU A 93 0.13 -12.66 4.99
N TYR A 94 -0.36 -12.63 3.76
CA TYR A 94 0.24 -13.42 2.71
C TYR A 94 1.66 -12.95 2.36
N GLU A 95 1.85 -11.64 2.19
CA GLU A 95 3.15 -11.12 1.76
C GLU A 95 4.25 -11.40 2.79
N VAL A 96 3.96 -11.24 4.08
CA VAL A 96 4.92 -11.52 5.17
C VAL A 96 5.37 -12.98 5.18
N THR A 97 4.51 -13.92 4.75
CA THR A 97 4.89 -15.34 4.68
C THR A 97 5.71 -15.70 3.44
N ARG A 98 5.94 -14.76 2.52
CA ARG A 98 6.74 -15.02 1.31
C ARG A 98 8.23 -15.01 1.62
N LYS A 99 8.95 -15.92 0.94
CA LYS A 99 10.42 -16.06 1.08
C LYS A 99 11.20 -14.88 0.52
N LYS A 100 10.63 -14.13 -0.43
CA LYS A 100 11.29 -12.98 -1.06
C LYS A 100 10.25 -11.99 -1.54
N ASN A 101 10.19 -10.85 -0.87
CA ASN A 101 9.27 -9.78 -1.21
C ASN A 101 9.80 -8.94 -2.38
N SER A 102 8.90 -8.56 -3.29
CA SER A 102 9.21 -7.70 -4.42
C SER A 102 9.16 -6.24 -3.97
N ILE A 103 10.12 -5.42 -4.42
CA ILE A 103 10.11 -4.00 -4.08
C ILE A 103 8.87 -3.30 -4.67
N GLU A 104 8.47 -3.70 -5.87
CA GLU A 104 7.26 -3.26 -6.57
C GLU A 104 6.03 -3.45 -5.69
N PHE A 105 5.94 -4.57 -4.97
CA PHE A 105 4.76 -4.88 -4.15
C PHE A 105 4.78 -4.08 -2.88
N VAL A 106 5.94 -3.95 -2.24
CA VAL A 106 6.12 -3.11 -1.05
C VAL A 106 5.76 -1.65 -1.35
N VAL A 107 6.11 -1.16 -2.54
CA VAL A 107 5.77 0.19 -3.02
C VAL A 107 4.26 0.34 -3.22
N VAL A 108 3.58 -0.64 -3.82
CA VAL A 108 2.10 -0.64 -3.94
C VAL A 108 1.42 -0.72 -2.56
N TYR A 109 1.89 -1.60 -1.67
CA TYR A 109 1.35 -1.73 -0.32
C TYR A 109 1.51 -0.46 0.50
N HIS A 110 2.62 0.28 0.32
CA HIS A 110 2.76 1.61 0.90
C HIS A 110 1.69 2.59 0.36
N GLY A 111 1.38 2.54 -0.94
CA GLY A 111 0.31 3.33 -1.52
C GLY A 111 -1.06 2.99 -0.93
N PHE A 112 -1.35 1.71 -0.75
CA PHE A 112 -2.57 1.27 -0.07
C PHE A 112 -2.62 1.74 1.39
N ALA A 113 -1.50 1.65 2.10
CA ALA A 113 -1.42 2.11 3.49
C ALA A 113 -1.66 3.63 3.60
N SER A 114 -1.13 4.41 2.66
CA SER A 114 -1.36 5.85 2.58
C SER A 114 -2.85 6.17 2.38
N THR A 115 -3.54 5.45 1.49
CA THR A 115 -5.01 5.60 1.32
C THR A 115 -5.78 5.13 2.55
N LEU A 116 -5.41 3.97 3.13
CA LEU A 116 -6.08 3.43 4.31
C LEU A 116 -5.92 4.34 5.54
N SER A 117 -4.80 5.07 5.65
CA SER A 117 -4.53 6.02 6.73
C SER A 117 -5.62 7.09 6.86
N LEU A 118 -6.32 7.41 5.77
CA LEU A 118 -7.42 8.40 5.76
C LEU A 118 -8.57 8.02 6.71
N VAL A 119 -8.66 6.75 7.12
CA VAL A 119 -9.59 6.30 8.16
C VAL A 119 -9.48 7.12 9.45
N ARG A 120 -8.29 7.67 9.75
CA ARG A 120 -8.01 8.47 10.95
C ARG A 120 -8.79 9.79 11.00
N TYR A 121 -9.28 10.25 9.86
CA TYR A 121 -10.07 11.47 9.74
C TYR A 121 -11.58 11.20 9.81
N LEU A 122 -12.00 9.94 9.77
CA LEU A 122 -13.40 9.53 9.84
C LEU A 122 -13.93 9.61 11.29
N LYS A 123 -14.04 10.83 11.85
CA LYS A 123 -14.74 11.05 13.12
C LYS A 123 -16.25 10.91 12.89
N ARG A 124 -16.90 10.07 13.70
CA ARG A 124 -18.29 9.60 13.57
C ARG A 124 -19.38 10.70 13.53
N THR A 125 -19.05 11.98 13.69
CA THR A 125 -20.05 13.03 13.98
C THR A 125 -20.55 13.86 12.82
N ASP A 126 -19.92 13.89 11.64
CA ASP A 126 -20.22 14.97 10.67
C ASP A 126 -20.46 14.53 9.21
N LEU A 127 -20.52 13.23 8.93
CA LEU A 127 -20.87 12.76 7.58
C LEU A 127 -22.37 12.48 7.52
N GLU A 128 -23.13 13.48 7.04
CA GLU A 128 -24.54 13.30 6.66
C GLU A 128 -24.67 12.18 5.61
N SER A 129 -25.84 11.54 5.55
CA SER A 129 -26.07 10.27 4.82
C SER A 129 -25.54 10.25 3.39
N SER A 130 -25.61 11.35 2.64
CA SER A 130 -25.10 11.40 1.26
C SER A 130 -23.57 11.26 1.17
N SER A 131 -22.82 11.88 2.09
CA SER A 131 -21.35 11.81 2.07
C SER A 131 -20.81 10.60 2.81
N GLY A 132 -21.60 10.03 3.72
CA GLY A 132 -21.36 8.68 4.24
C GLY A 132 -21.40 7.63 3.13
N ASP A 133 -22.47 7.62 2.33
CA ASP A 133 -22.63 6.67 1.22
C ASP A 133 -21.52 6.82 0.14
N GLU A 134 -21.11 8.05 -0.16
CA GLU A 134 -20.00 8.32 -1.09
C GLU A 134 -18.65 7.78 -0.55
N ILE A 135 -18.34 8.03 0.73
CA ILE A 135 -17.11 7.54 1.35
C ILE A 135 -17.10 6.01 1.39
N ASP A 136 -18.22 5.39 1.75
CA ASP A 136 -18.37 3.93 1.73
C ASP A 136 -18.08 3.38 0.33
N GLY A 137 -18.68 3.98 -0.70
CA GLY A 137 -18.42 3.61 -2.10
C GLY A 137 -16.96 3.78 -2.54
N PHE A 138 -16.23 4.77 -2.01
CA PHE A 138 -14.80 4.91 -2.29
C PHE A 138 -13.96 3.85 -1.57
N PHE A 139 -14.29 3.47 -0.33
CA PHE A 139 -13.60 2.38 0.37
C PHE A 139 -13.91 1.02 -0.24
N ASP A 140 -15.12 0.81 -0.78
CA ASP A 140 -15.45 -0.38 -1.56
C ASP A 140 -14.63 -0.47 -2.85
N ARG A 141 -14.52 0.63 -3.61
CA ARG A 141 -13.63 0.69 -4.78
C ARG A 141 -12.17 0.48 -4.39
N PHE A 142 -11.74 1.01 -3.24
CA PHE A 142 -10.39 0.80 -2.74
C PHE A 142 -10.12 -0.69 -2.46
N LYS A 143 -11.07 -1.38 -1.82
CA LYS A 143 -11.03 -2.83 -1.64
C LYS A 143 -10.91 -3.55 -2.98
N GLU A 144 -11.73 -3.21 -3.98
CA GLU A 144 -11.68 -3.84 -5.31
C GLU A 144 -10.30 -3.66 -5.97
N THR A 145 -9.71 -2.47 -5.89
CA THR A 145 -8.34 -2.21 -6.39
C THR A 145 -7.29 -3.09 -5.68
N MET A 146 -7.44 -3.34 -4.37
CA MET A 146 -6.56 -4.27 -3.64
C MET A 146 -6.73 -5.73 -4.09
N GLU A 147 -7.96 -6.16 -4.36
CA GLU A 147 -8.26 -7.51 -4.88
C GLU A 147 -7.76 -7.70 -6.33
N GLU A 148 -7.83 -6.66 -7.15
CA GLU A 148 -7.24 -6.65 -8.50
C GLU A 148 -5.72 -6.80 -8.42
N PHE A 149 -5.06 -6.01 -7.57
CA PHE A 149 -3.62 -6.12 -7.33
C PHE A 149 -3.23 -7.52 -6.86
N TRP A 150 -3.99 -8.09 -5.94
CA TRP A 150 -3.75 -9.43 -5.44
C TRP A 150 -3.76 -10.48 -6.55
N THR A 151 -4.79 -10.43 -7.39
CA THR A 151 -4.95 -11.33 -8.54
C THR A 151 -3.76 -11.18 -9.50
N LEU A 152 -3.36 -9.95 -9.78
CA LEU A 152 -2.21 -9.63 -10.62
C LEU A 152 -0.91 -10.18 -10.02
N ALA A 153 -0.68 -9.97 -8.71
CA ALA A 153 0.50 -10.44 -8.00
C ALA A 153 0.58 -11.98 -7.97
N GLN A 154 -0.54 -12.67 -7.79
CA GLN A 154 -0.60 -14.13 -7.85
C GLN A 154 -0.20 -14.65 -9.24
N VAL A 155 -0.77 -14.10 -10.30
CA VAL A 155 -0.43 -14.49 -11.68
C VAL A 155 1.06 -14.29 -11.94
N TYR A 156 1.65 -13.19 -11.47
CA TYR A 156 3.06 -12.90 -11.69
C TYR A 156 3.99 -13.83 -10.88
N VAL A 157 3.68 -14.08 -9.61
CA VAL A 157 4.49 -14.93 -8.73
C VAL A 157 4.41 -16.41 -9.16
N GLN A 158 3.24 -16.86 -9.59
CA GLN A 158 3.00 -18.25 -10.01
C GLN A 158 3.43 -18.52 -11.47
N ALA A 159 3.62 -17.49 -12.31
CA ALA A 159 4.03 -17.68 -13.69
C ALA A 159 5.41 -18.37 -13.80
N PRO A 160 5.60 -19.29 -14.77
CA PRO A 160 6.93 -19.80 -15.14
C PRO A 160 7.87 -18.66 -15.53
N ARG A 161 9.18 -18.80 -15.30
CA ARG A 161 10.18 -17.74 -15.54
C ARG A 161 10.10 -17.12 -16.95
N PHE A 162 9.90 -17.94 -17.98
CA PHE A 162 9.76 -17.48 -19.37
C PHE A 162 8.47 -16.67 -19.61
N ALA A 163 7.37 -17.03 -18.96
CA ALA A 163 6.12 -16.29 -19.04
C ALA A 163 6.17 -14.96 -18.27
N ARG A 164 7.01 -14.84 -17.22
CA ARG A 164 7.25 -13.55 -16.54
C ARG A 164 7.96 -12.55 -17.45
N PHE A 165 8.88 -13.01 -18.29
CA PHE A 165 9.60 -12.17 -19.25
C PHE A 165 8.64 -11.52 -20.26
N ILE A 166 7.79 -12.31 -20.94
CA ILE A 166 6.83 -11.79 -21.92
C ILE A 166 5.76 -10.91 -21.24
N LYS A 167 5.40 -11.21 -19.99
CA LYS A 167 4.38 -10.47 -19.24
C LYS A 167 4.91 -9.23 -18.51
N ALA A 168 6.22 -9.02 -18.42
CA ALA A 168 6.80 -7.93 -17.62
C ALA A 168 6.28 -6.55 -18.04
N MET A 169 6.23 -6.25 -19.35
CA MET A 169 5.67 -4.99 -19.85
C MET A 169 4.16 -4.84 -19.56
N SER A 170 3.40 -5.92 -19.72
CA SER A 170 1.95 -5.92 -19.40
C SER A 170 1.69 -5.83 -17.88
N PHE A 171 2.63 -6.29 -17.07
CA PHE A 171 2.56 -6.32 -15.63
C PHE A 171 2.84 -4.93 -15.05
N GLU A 172 3.89 -4.26 -15.54
CA GLU A 172 4.22 -2.89 -15.16
C GLU A 172 3.07 -1.92 -15.48
N GLN A 173 2.50 -2.01 -16.69
CA GLN A 173 1.38 -1.15 -17.05
C GLN A 173 0.19 -1.36 -16.09
N LYS A 174 -0.15 -2.62 -15.79
CA LYS A 174 -1.22 -2.92 -14.84
C LYS A 174 -0.91 -2.46 -13.42
N LEU A 175 0.35 -2.54 -12.98
CA LEU A 175 0.77 -1.97 -11.69
C LEU A 175 0.59 -0.45 -11.68
N LYS A 176 0.98 0.25 -12.75
CA LYS A 176 0.76 1.70 -12.88
C LYS A 176 -0.72 2.05 -12.84
N ASP A 177 -1.55 1.26 -13.52
CA ASP A 177 -3.00 1.45 -13.53
C ASP A 177 -3.58 1.29 -12.12
N ILE A 178 -3.17 0.26 -11.36
CA ILE A 178 -3.56 0.06 -9.95
C ILE A 178 -3.13 1.25 -9.08
N VAL A 179 -1.87 1.70 -9.19
CA VAL A 179 -1.38 2.82 -8.38
C VAL A 179 -2.12 4.11 -8.73
N LYS A 180 -2.44 4.32 -10.00
CA LYS A 180 -3.23 5.48 -10.44
C LYS A 180 -4.67 5.40 -9.92
N GLN A 181 -5.32 4.24 -9.98
CA GLN A 181 -6.65 4.06 -9.40
C GLN A 181 -6.63 4.36 -7.90
N ASN A 182 -5.64 3.85 -7.17
CA ASN A 182 -5.47 4.13 -5.75
C ASN A 182 -5.25 5.62 -5.47
N ASP A 183 -4.44 6.32 -6.27
CA ASP A 183 -4.21 7.77 -6.19
C ASP A 183 -5.52 8.56 -6.39
N ASP A 184 -6.30 8.18 -7.40
CA ASP A 184 -7.59 8.82 -7.69
C ASP A 184 -8.59 8.60 -6.54
N ILE A 185 -8.65 7.38 -5.99
CA ILE A 185 -9.49 7.07 -4.82
C ILE A 185 -9.03 7.86 -3.59
N GLN A 186 -7.73 7.92 -3.32
CA GLN A 186 -7.18 8.69 -2.20
C GLN A 186 -7.57 10.16 -2.30
N LYS A 187 -7.45 10.76 -3.49
CA LYS A 187 -7.86 12.15 -3.74
C LYS A 187 -9.34 12.36 -3.53
N SER A 188 -10.19 11.43 -3.99
CA SER A 188 -11.64 11.50 -3.80
C SER A 188 -12.03 11.46 -2.32
N ILE A 189 -11.51 10.49 -1.56
CA ILE A 189 -11.75 10.39 -0.11
C ILE A 189 -11.24 11.67 0.59
N SER A 190 -10.03 12.11 0.24
CA SER A 190 -9.42 13.32 0.79
C SER A 190 -10.26 14.57 0.54
N LEU A 191 -10.83 14.72 -0.66
CA LEU A 191 -11.65 15.87 -1.02
C LEU A 191 -12.92 15.93 -0.17
N ILE A 192 -13.59 14.80 0.02
CA ILE A 192 -14.77 14.72 0.89
C ILE A 192 -14.37 15.05 2.33
N LEU A 193 -13.33 14.41 2.85
CA LEU A 193 -12.86 14.67 4.21
C LEU A 193 -12.49 16.14 4.44
N GLN A 194 -11.87 16.81 3.48
CA GLN A 194 -11.57 18.26 3.56
C GLN A 194 -12.84 19.13 3.63
N GLY A 195 -13.92 18.72 3.00
CA GLY A 195 -15.19 19.44 3.04
C GLY A 195 -15.94 19.28 4.38
N TYR A 196 -15.77 18.15 5.05
CA TYR A 196 -16.57 17.77 6.23
C TYR A 196 -15.83 17.80 7.56
N THR A 197 -14.51 17.70 7.55
CA THR A 197 -13.72 17.70 8.77
C THR A 197 -13.04 19.06 8.94
N ALA A 198 -12.96 19.57 10.18
CA ALA A 198 -12.14 20.75 10.50
C ALA A 198 -10.62 20.50 10.36
N VAL A 199 -10.24 19.38 9.74
CA VAL A 199 -8.86 19.02 9.40
C VAL A 199 -8.41 19.98 8.32
N SER A 200 -7.25 20.60 8.52
CA SER A 200 -6.77 21.58 7.56
C SER A 200 -6.48 20.90 6.23
N ALA A 201 -6.87 21.52 5.11
CA ALA A 201 -6.49 21.05 3.77
C ALA A 201 -4.97 20.84 3.61
N THR A 202 -4.17 21.47 4.47
CA THR A 202 -2.71 21.30 4.57
C THR A 202 -2.30 19.94 5.14
N GLU A 203 -3.00 19.40 6.15
CA GLU A 203 -2.68 18.13 6.81
C GLU A 203 -2.95 16.96 5.85
N ILE A 204 -4.12 16.93 5.20
CA ILE A 204 -4.48 15.90 4.22
C ILE A 204 -3.59 15.97 2.95
N LYS A 205 -3.11 17.15 2.56
CA LYS A 205 -2.21 17.32 1.40
C LYS A 205 -0.81 16.75 1.62
N ILE A 206 -0.35 16.62 2.86
CA ILE A 206 0.95 16.01 3.18
C ILE A 206 0.90 14.52 2.83
N ASP A 207 -0.19 13.84 3.18
CA ASP A 207 -0.40 12.41 2.92
C ASP A 207 -0.46 12.09 1.41
N ILE A 208 -1.07 12.96 0.59
CA ILE A 208 -1.17 12.79 -0.88
C ILE A 208 0.20 12.89 -1.60
N LYS A 209 1.18 13.59 -1.01
CA LYS A 209 2.48 13.82 -1.66
C LYS A 209 3.30 12.52 -1.81
N GLU A 210 2.99 11.49 -1.03
CA GLU A 210 3.72 10.22 -1.05
C GLU A 210 3.43 9.36 -2.29
N ILE A 211 2.22 9.39 -2.86
CA ILE A 211 1.88 8.54 -4.01
C ILE A 211 2.61 8.95 -5.30
N LYS A 212 2.87 10.24 -5.51
CA LYS A 212 3.73 10.68 -6.63
C LYS A 212 5.15 10.12 -6.52
N SER A 213 5.66 9.97 -5.30
CA SER A 213 6.95 9.33 -5.05
C SER A 213 6.88 7.83 -5.41
N ILE A 214 5.76 7.15 -5.14
CA ILE A 214 5.53 5.74 -5.46
C ILE A 214 5.55 5.50 -6.98
N LEU A 215 4.84 6.32 -7.76
CA LEU A 215 4.84 6.23 -9.23
C LEU A 215 6.24 6.39 -9.83
N SER A 216 7.04 7.34 -9.32
CA SER A 216 8.42 7.53 -9.77
C SER A 216 9.32 6.33 -9.48
N VAL A 217 9.09 5.62 -8.38
CA VAL A 217 9.83 4.39 -8.05
C VAL A 217 9.44 3.28 -9.03
N ILE A 218 8.14 3.15 -9.36
CA ILE A 218 7.67 2.16 -10.34
C ILE A 218 8.30 2.38 -11.72
N GLU A 219 8.43 3.63 -12.15
CA GLU A 219 9.08 3.99 -13.42
C GLU A 219 10.56 3.63 -13.47
N THR A 220 11.26 3.60 -12.32
CA THR A 220 12.68 3.21 -12.27
C THR A 220 12.93 1.71 -12.38
N PHE A 221 11.90 0.86 -12.31
CA PHE A 221 12.04 -0.58 -12.51
C PHE A 221 12.24 -0.99 -13.97
N HIS A 222 12.01 -0.08 -14.91
CA HIS A 222 12.26 -0.28 -16.34
C HIS A 222 13.75 -0.22 -16.73
N ASP A 223 14.67 -0.58 -15.84
CA ASP A 223 16.02 -0.90 -16.28
C ASP A 223 16.04 -2.40 -16.65
N PRO A 224 15.94 -2.77 -17.96
CA PRO A 224 15.96 -4.17 -18.42
C PRO A 224 17.28 -4.90 -18.10
N THR A 225 18.15 -4.29 -17.30
CA THR A 225 19.40 -4.83 -16.84
C THR A 225 19.33 -5.58 -15.52
N THR A 226 18.14 -5.76 -14.90
CA THR A 226 18.06 -6.63 -13.72
C THR A 226 18.58 -8.03 -14.07
N GLY A 227 19.46 -8.57 -13.22
CA GLY A 227 20.20 -9.81 -13.48
C GLY A 227 19.35 -11.00 -13.97
N PRO A 228 18.12 -11.22 -13.45
CA PRO A 228 17.23 -12.27 -13.94
C PRO A 228 16.74 -12.05 -15.38
N GLU A 229 16.48 -10.81 -15.78
CA GLU A 229 15.98 -10.44 -17.11
C GLU A 229 17.10 -10.46 -18.14
N LYS A 230 18.31 -9.97 -17.81
CA LYS A 230 19.51 -10.17 -18.64
C LYS A 230 19.81 -11.64 -18.89
N LYS A 231 19.61 -12.47 -17.87
CA LYS A 231 19.82 -13.92 -17.96
C LYS A 231 18.74 -14.58 -18.82
N ALA A 232 17.47 -14.21 -18.64
CA ALA A 232 16.36 -14.68 -19.47
C ALA A 232 16.48 -14.21 -20.94
N LEU A 233 16.94 -12.98 -21.19
CA LEU A 233 17.24 -12.45 -22.53
C LEU A 233 18.40 -13.19 -23.19
N LYS A 234 19.46 -13.51 -22.45
CA LYS A 234 20.54 -14.37 -22.95
C LYS A 234 20.06 -15.78 -23.29
N GLU A 235 19.26 -16.37 -22.41
CA GLU A 235 18.66 -17.71 -22.63
C GLU A 235 17.62 -17.69 -23.77
N ALA A 236 16.92 -16.57 -23.98
CA ALA A 236 15.96 -16.38 -25.08
C ALA A 236 16.65 -16.12 -26.44
N GLY A 237 17.77 -15.40 -26.46
CA GLY A 237 18.61 -15.29 -27.67
C GLY A 237 19.23 -16.62 -28.08
N ASP A 238 19.54 -17.49 -27.11
CA ASP A 238 19.92 -18.88 -27.38
C ASP A 238 18.73 -19.69 -27.97
N PHE A 239 17.50 -19.31 -27.62
CA PHE A 239 16.27 -19.96 -28.09
C PHE A 239 15.96 -19.67 -29.57
N GLU A 240 16.23 -18.48 -30.09
CA GLU A 240 16.18 -18.22 -31.56
C GLU A 240 17.19 -19.08 -32.31
N THR A 241 18.35 -19.32 -31.71
CA THR A 241 19.38 -20.21 -32.25
C THR A 241 18.93 -21.67 -32.24
N ILE A 242 18.19 -22.10 -31.21
CA ILE A 242 17.59 -23.43 -31.12
C ILE A 242 16.42 -23.61 -32.09
N LEU A 243 15.55 -22.60 -32.24
CA LEU A 243 14.43 -22.63 -33.20
C LEU A 243 14.94 -22.64 -34.65
N ASN A 244 15.97 -21.85 -34.96
CA ASN A 244 16.60 -21.85 -36.29
C ASN A 244 17.49 -23.08 -36.55
N ALA A 245 17.97 -23.76 -35.50
CA ALA A 245 18.64 -25.06 -35.63
C ALA A 245 17.65 -26.23 -35.74
N SER A 246 16.35 -26.00 -35.51
CA SER A 246 15.28 -27.00 -35.60
C SER A 246 14.64 -27.08 -36.99
N ASP A 247 15.11 -26.30 -37.97
CA ASP A 247 14.57 -26.28 -39.33
C ASP A 247 15.59 -26.88 -40.32
N PRO A 248 15.64 -28.21 -40.51
CA PRO A 248 16.41 -28.83 -41.57
C PRO A 248 15.51 -29.08 -42.80
N ALA A 249 15.29 -28.05 -43.63
CA ALA A 249 14.83 -28.13 -45.03
C ALA A 249 14.53 -26.70 -45.54
N SER A 250 15.12 -26.12 -46.60
CA SER A 250 15.37 -26.63 -47.97
C SER A 250 14.16 -27.26 -48.63
#